data_AF-A0AAV6HN84-F1
#
_entry.id   AF-A0AAV6HN84-F1
#
_cell.length_a   1.000
_cell.length_b   1.000
_cell.length_c   1.000
_cell.angle_alpha   90.00
_cell.angle_beta   90.00
_cell.angle_gamma   90.00
#
_symmetry.space_group_name_H-M   'P 1'
#
loop_
_entity.id
_entity.type
_entity.pdbx_description
1 polymer ?
#
loop_
_entity_poly.entity_id
_entity_poly.type
_entity_poly.pdbx_seq_one_letter_code
_entity_poly.pdbx_strand_id
1 'polypeptide(L)'
;MLHETRPPHPLGTLYRMHFPKYRKGECRVKPIKTETTFRYVEDLMGFIMGEVFVDQEAYREELLKISIPPDLSSEFEHPEKEEVIANYVSRFNPGEAV
;
A
#
# COMPACT_ATOMS: atom_id res chain seq x y z
N MET A 1 -20.92 -24.99 4.14
CA MET A 1 -19.56 -24.51 3.84
C MET A 1 -18.83 -24.37 5.16
N LEU A 2 -17.64 -24.96 5.30
CA LEU A 2 -16.86 -24.90 6.54
C LEU A 2 -16.23 -23.51 6.62
N HIS A 3 -16.65 -22.68 7.59
CA HIS A 3 -15.87 -21.49 7.95
C HIS A 3 -14.62 -22.01 8.67
N GLU A 4 -13.53 -22.11 7.92
CA GLU A 4 -12.22 -22.42 8.47
C GLU A 4 -11.80 -21.24 9.35
N THR A 5 -12.11 -21.31 10.65
CA THR A 5 -11.65 -20.35 11.64
C THR A 5 -10.15 -20.49 11.77
N ARG A 6 -9.39 -19.67 11.02
CA ARG A 6 -7.94 -19.59 11.16
C ARG A 6 -7.60 -19.29 12.62
N PRO A 7 -6.58 -19.94 13.20
CA PRO A 7 -6.24 -19.77 14.60
C PRO A 7 -5.94 -18.30 14.91
N PRO A 8 -6.32 -17.81 16.10
CA PRO A 8 -5.97 -16.46 16.52
C PRO A 8 -4.45 -16.28 16.45
N HIS A 9 -3.99 -15.20 15.81
CA HIS A 9 -2.59 -14.82 15.92
C HIS A 9 -2.26 -14.62 17.40
N PRO A 10 -1.10 -15.08 17.88
CA PRO A 10 -0.76 -14.94 19.29
C PRO A 10 -0.79 -13.46 19.66
N LEU A 11 -1.61 -13.13 20.66
CA LEU A 11 -1.84 -11.77 21.19
C LEU A 11 -0.60 -11.16 21.88
N GLY A 12 0.59 -11.72 21.65
CA GLY A 12 1.83 -11.34 22.31
C GLY A 12 3.01 -11.36 21.34
N THR A 13 3.99 -10.50 21.60
CA THR A 13 5.25 -10.45 20.85
C THR A 13 5.96 -11.79 20.98
N LEU A 14 6.04 -12.53 19.87
CA LEU A 14 6.88 -13.73 19.80
C LEU A 14 8.34 -13.30 19.76
N TYR A 15 9.21 -14.01 20.47
CA TYR A 15 10.63 -13.74 20.50
C TYR A 15 11.44 -14.89 19.92
N ARG A 16 12.48 -14.59 19.16
CA ARG A 16 13.43 -15.58 18.64
C ARG A 16 14.78 -15.41 19.33
N MET A 17 15.32 -16.51 19.84
CA MET A 17 16.71 -16.57 20.29
C MET A 17 17.65 -16.54 19.08
N HIS A 18 18.64 -15.67 19.14
CA HIS A 18 19.66 -15.49 18.12
C HIS A 18 21.04 -15.82 18.69
N PHE A 19 21.64 -16.88 18.14
CA PHE A 19 22.99 -17.31 18.50
C PHE A 19 24.01 -16.74 17.50
N PRO A 20 25.09 -16.11 17.97
CA PRO A 20 26.17 -15.66 17.10
C PRO A 20 26.83 -16.85 16.37
N LYS A 21 27.19 -16.67 15.09
CA LYS A 21 27.78 -17.73 14.25
C LYS A 21 29.08 -18.30 14.82
N TYR A 22 29.86 -17.51 15.55
CA TYR A 22 31.11 -17.92 16.19
C TYR A 22 30.88 -18.12 17.69
N ARG A 23 31.22 -19.33 18.18
CA ARG A 23 30.80 -19.98 19.45
C ARG A 23 31.32 -19.34 20.75
N LYS A 24 31.31 -18.02 20.90
CA LYS A 24 31.65 -17.32 22.16
C LYS A 24 30.81 -16.08 22.49
N GLY A 25 29.84 -15.70 21.65
CA GLY A 25 28.98 -14.55 21.94
C GLY A 25 27.72 -14.92 22.72
N GLU A 26 27.26 -14.01 23.58
CA GLU A 26 26.03 -14.17 24.35
C GLU A 26 24.78 -14.31 23.46
N CYS A 27 23.83 -15.15 23.89
CA CYS A 27 22.55 -15.32 23.22
C CYS A 27 21.75 -14.02 23.31
N ARG A 28 21.17 -13.58 22.20
CA ARG A 28 20.31 -12.39 22.15
C ARG A 28 18.88 -12.77 21.82
N VAL A 29 17.93 -12.22 22.55
CA VAL A 29 16.50 -12.35 22.25
C VAL A 29 16.09 -11.18 21.35
N LYS A 30 15.48 -11.46 20.20
CA LYS A 30 14.93 -10.42 19.31
C LYS A 30 13.43 -10.62 19.14
N PRO A 31 12.62 -9.54 19.18
CA PRO A 31 11.21 -9.64 18.82
C PRO A 31 11.10 -10.11 17.37
N ILE A 32 10.25 -11.10 17.13
CA ILE A 32 9.89 -11.52 15.78
C ILE A 32 8.97 -10.45 15.24
N LYS A 33 9.44 -9.76 14.19
CA LYS A 33 8.58 -8.89 13.39
C LYS A 33 7.62 -9.80 12.64
N THR A 34 6.41 -9.94 13.16
CA THR A 34 5.31 -10.58 12.45
C THR A 34 4.84 -9.66 11.33
N GLU A 35 4.24 -10.23 10.29
CA GLU A 35 3.58 -9.45 9.26
C GLU A 35 2.49 -8.60 9.90
N THR A 36 2.43 -7.31 9.55
CA THR A 36 1.40 -6.41 10.04
C THR A 36 0.08 -6.79 9.40
N THR A 37 -0.89 -7.21 10.21
CA THR A 37 -2.23 -7.52 9.72
C THR A 37 -3.17 -6.34 9.92
N PHE A 38 -3.93 -5.96 8.90
CA PHE A 38 -4.98 -4.93 9.00
C PHE A 38 -6.35 -5.53 9.26
N ARG A 39 -6.43 -6.63 10.03
CA ARG A 39 -7.67 -7.35 10.29
C ARG A 39 -8.77 -6.50 10.91
N TYR A 40 -8.41 -5.52 11.72
CA TYR A 40 -9.40 -4.57 12.27
C TYR A 40 -10.13 -3.81 11.16
N VAL A 41 -9.49 -3.55 10.02
CA VAL A 41 -10.11 -2.92 8.85
C VAL A 41 -11.07 -3.90 8.19
N GLU A 42 -10.67 -5.16 8.01
CA GLU A 42 -11.53 -6.20 7.43
C GLU A 42 -12.78 -6.43 8.30
N ASP A 43 -12.59 -6.57 9.61
CA ASP A 43 -13.66 -6.76 10.59
C ASP A 43 -14.59 -5.54 10.63
N LEU A 44 -14.03 -4.33 10.60
CA LEU A 44 -14.80 -3.07 10.54
C LEU A 44 -15.60 -2.95 9.26
N MET A 45 -14.99 -3.22 8.10
CA MET A 45 -15.66 -3.15 6.81
C MET A 45 -16.79 -4.18 6.70
N GLY A 46 -16.56 -5.40 7.20
CA GLY A 46 -17.59 -6.43 7.30
C GLY A 46 -18.75 -6.03 8.21
N PHE A 47 -18.44 -5.46 9.38
CA PHE A 47 -19.44 -4.95 10.31
C PHE A 47 -20.27 -3.82 9.70
N ILE A 48 -19.62 -2.83 9.08
CA ILE A 48 -20.32 -1.72 8.44
C ILE A 48 -21.23 -2.24 7.31
N MET A 49 -20.74 -3.13 6.45
CA MET A 49 -21.54 -3.69 5.36
C MET A 49 -22.70 -4.58 5.83
N GLY A 50 -22.54 -5.31 6.93
CA GLY A 50 -23.57 -6.23 7.43
C GLY A 50 -24.61 -5.59 8.35
N GLU A 51 -24.20 -4.64 9.19
CA GLU A 51 -25.03 -4.13 10.29
C GLU A 51 -25.43 -2.65 10.11
N VAL A 52 -24.65 -1.85 9.38
CA VAL A 52 -24.90 -0.41 9.25
C VAL A 52 -25.68 -0.07 7.98
N PHE A 53 -25.47 -0.79 6.89
CA PHE A 53 -26.22 -0.60 5.65
C PHE A 53 -27.51 -1.41 5.65
N VAL A 54 -28.65 -0.71 5.65
CA VAL A 54 -29.99 -1.31 5.64
C VAL A 54 -30.32 -1.97 4.28
N ASP A 55 -29.82 -1.40 3.19
CA ASP A 55 -29.91 -1.96 1.84
C ASP A 55 -28.53 -1.88 1.17
N GLN A 56 -27.82 -3.00 1.19
CA GLN A 56 -26.48 -3.12 0.63
C GLN A 56 -26.49 -2.95 -0.90
N GLU A 57 -27.59 -3.32 -1.56
CA GLU A 57 -27.65 -3.31 -3.02
C GLU A 57 -27.88 -1.90 -3.55
N ALA A 58 -28.76 -1.13 -2.91
CA ALA A 58 -28.93 0.30 -3.22
C ALA A 58 -27.62 1.09 -3.08
N TYR A 59 -26.85 0.81 -2.02
CA TYR A 59 -25.54 1.43 -1.83
C TYR A 59 -24.53 1.05 -2.92
N ARG A 60 -24.51 -0.22 -3.35
CA ARG A 60 -23.65 -0.68 -4.44
C ARG A 60 -24.03 -0.06 -5.78
N GLU A 61 -25.32 0.01 -6.07
CA GLU A 61 -25.84 0.67 -7.27
C GLU A 61 -25.44 2.15 -7.32
N GLU A 62 -25.44 2.84 -6.18
CA GLU A 62 -24.94 4.22 -6.11
C GLU A 62 -23.44 4.33 -6.35
N LEU A 63 -22.62 3.43 -5.79
CA LEU A 63 -21.18 3.41 -6.06
C LEU A 63 -20.87 3.15 -7.54
N LEU A 64 -21.63 2.27 -8.19
CA LEU A 64 -21.47 1.96 -9.61
C LEU A 64 -21.80 3.15 -10.52
N LYS A 65 -22.57 4.14 -10.04
CA LYS A 65 -22.83 5.39 -10.77
C LYS A 65 -21.63 6.34 -10.79
N ILE A 66 -20.65 6.14 -9.90
CA ILE A 66 -19.44 6.97 -9.84
C ILE A 66 -18.53 6.56 -10.99
N SER A 67 -18.31 7.45 -11.95
CA SER A 67 -17.33 7.21 -13.00
C SER A 67 -15.93 7.28 -12.42
N ILE A 68 -15.13 6.24 -12.65
CA ILE A 68 -13.72 6.23 -12.29
C ILE A 68 -13.00 7.25 -13.18
N PRO A 69 -12.26 8.23 -12.62
CA PRO A 69 -11.46 9.14 -13.42
C PRO A 69 -10.47 8.34 -14.28
N PRO A 70 -10.15 8.81 -15.50
CA PRO A 70 -9.08 8.22 -16.28
C PRO A 70 -7.75 8.32 -15.51
N ASP A 71 -6.78 7.48 -15.88
CA ASP A 71 -5.45 7.54 -15.27
C ASP A 71 -4.85 8.93 -15.49
N LEU A 72 -4.02 9.37 -14.54
CA LEU A 72 -3.31 10.67 -14.67
C LEU A 72 -2.47 10.76 -15.96
N SER A 73 -2.05 9.62 -16.50
CA SER A 73 -1.30 9.51 -17.75
C SER A 73 -2.18 9.27 -18.98
N SER A 74 -3.50 9.16 -18.84
CA SER A 74 -4.40 8.94 -19.99
C SER A 74 -4.38 10.11 -20.99
N GLU A 75 -4.09 11.31 -20.51
CA GLU A 75 -3.93 12.52 -21.34
C GLU A 75 -2.46 12.81 -21.69
N PHE A 76 -1.52 11.98 -21.21
CA PHE A 76 -0.09 12.19 -21.47
C PHE A 76 0.29 11.62 -22.84
N GLU A 77 0.44 12.50 -23.82
CA GLU A 77 1.09 12.18 -25.08
C GLU A 77 2.61 12.34 -24.95
N HIS A 78 3.36 11.34 -25.42
CA HIS A 78 4.82 11.43 -25.41
C HIS A 78 5.26 12.48 -26.45
N PRO A 79 5.97 13.55 -26.04
CA PRO A 79 6.41 14.56 -26.98
C PRO A 79 7.44 13.99 -27.96
N GLU A 80 7.46 14.52 -29.18
CA GLU A 80 8.45 14.14 -30.18
C GLU A 80 9.86 14.53 -29.71
N LYS A 81 10.84 13.68 -30.00
CA LYS A 81 12.21 13.86 -29.50
C LYS A 81 12.80 15.19 -29.95
N GLU A 82 12.56 15.57 -31.20
CA GLU A 82 13.04 16.80 -31.81
C GLU A 82 12.49 18.04 -31.08
N GLU A 83 11.21 17.99 -30.68
CA GLU A 83 10.55 19.06 -29.91
C GLU A 83 11.15 19.19 -28.50
N VAL A 84 11.39 18.06 -27.83
CA VAL A 84 12.02 18.06 -26.50
C VAL A 84 13.43 18.64 -26.56
N ILE A 85 14.20 18.32 -27.60
CA ILE A 85 15.56 18.87 -27.80
C ILE A 85 15.49 20.38 -28.09
N ALA A 86 14.56 20.82 -28.94
CA ALA A 86 14.41 22.24 -29.28
C ALA A 86 14.05 23.11 -28.07
N ASN A 87 13.21 22.58 -27.18
CA ASN A 87 12.78 23.27 -25.96
C ASN A 87 13.72 23.07 -24.76
N TYR A 88 14.80 22.30 -24.91
CA TYR A 88 15.72 22.00 -23.82
C TYR A 88 16.56 23.23 -23.46
N VAL A 89 16.45 23.68 -22.20
CA VAL A 89 17.26 24.75 -21.62
C VAL A 89 18.09 24.17 -20.47
N SER A 90 19.42 24.31 -20.57
CA SER A 90 20.30 23.89 -19.49
C SER A 90 20.14 24.81 -18.28
N ARG A 91 20.12 24.23 -17.07
CA ARG A 91 20.19 25.00 -15.81
C ARG A 91 21.50 25.79 -15.68
N PHE A 92 22.50 25.45 -16.48
CA PHE A 92 23.79 26.13 -16.56
C PHE A 92 23.93 26.91 -17.87
N ASN A 93 22.86 27.51 -18.38
CA ASN A 93 23.01 28.47 -19.47
C ASN A 93 23.73 29.71 -18.91
N PRO A 94 24.91 30.08 -19.47
CA PRO A 94 25.40 31.42 -19.27
C PRO A 94 24.35 32.33 -19.91
N GLY A 95 23.59 33.08 -19.11
CA GLY A 95 22.75 34.15 -19.65
C GLY A 95 23.62 35.04 -20.54
N GLU A 96 23.06 35.55 -21.64
CA GLU A 96 23.73 36.58 -22.43
C GLU A 96 24.23 37.65 -21.46
N ALA A 97 25.54 37.84 -21.42
CA ALA A 97 26.15 38.93 -20.67
C ALA A 97 25.67 40.23 -21.33
N VAL A 98 24.67 40.87 -20.71
CA VAL A 98 24.23 42.23 -21.03
C VAL A 98 25.31 43.23 -20.63
#